data_AF-A0A257L930-F1
#
_entry.id   AF-A0A257L930-F1
#
_cell.length_a   1.000
_cell.length_b   1.000
_cell.length_c   1.000
_cell.angle_alpha   90.00
_cell.angle_beta   90.00
_cell.angle_gamma   90.00
#
_symmetry.space_group_name_H-M   'P 1'
#
loop_
_entity.id
_entity.type
_entity.pdbx_description
1 polymer ?
#
loop_
_entity_poly.entity_id
_entity_poly.type
_entity_poly.pdbx_seq_one_letter_code
_entity_poly.pdbx_strand_id
1 'polypeptide(L)'
;MRNFFFIKLIVIIMLQIACSSKRQLPKSEQDLFAIIEEDSKAYAEGFLKQDANLIVHYTNEAFVLDKGGKDAYLKEMQRDCREFKARNDKILDIAFSKPDSIMRIENRLVCVLKLTGHESFGLTGDQSYEISNAILANSNDSGYSWKFLGLFGLEEDKIKAYVPGFSYQRFGIEKKVKEKQPWD
;
A
#
# COMPACT_ATOMS: atom_id res chain seq x y z
N MET A 1 41.30 31.50 -20.16
CA MET A 1 40.30 30.97 -21.11
C MET A 1 40.06 29.45 -21.06
N ARG A 2 40.84 28.63 -20.31
CA ARG A 2 40.58 27.17 -20.17
C ARG A 2 39.40 26.79 -19.25
N ASN A 3 39.02 27.65 -18.29
CA ASN A 3 37.99 27.32 -17.29
C ASN A 3 36.53 27.43 -17.82
N PHE A 4 36.29 28.17 -18.91
CA PHE A 4 34.95 28.34 -19.47
C PHE A 4 34.47 27.14 -20.30
N PHE A 5 35.38 26.31 -20.82
CA PHE A 5 35.03 25.12 -21.59
C PHE A 5 34.57 23.95 -20.71
N PHE A 6 35.14 23.80 -19.51
CA PHE A 6 34.79 22.72 -18.59
C PHE A 6 33.38 22.84 -18.02
N ILE A 7 32.93 24.07 -17.72
CA ILE A 7 31.60 24.33 -17.17
C ILE A 7 30.49 24.00 -18.19
N LYS A 8 30.71 24.28 -19.49
CA LYS A 8 29.74 23.95 -20.54
C LYS A 8 29.60 22.44 -20.76
N LEU A 9 30.67 21.67 -20.59
CA LEU A 9 30.64 20.20 -20.75
C LEU A 9 29.85 19.52 -19.62
N ILE A 10 29.98 20.00 -18.38
CA ILE A 10 29.25 19.46 -17.22
C ILE A 10 27.74 19.72 -17.34
N VAL A 11 27.34 20.91 -17.84
CA VAL A 11 25.92 21.23 -18.06
C VAL A 11 25.29 20.32 -19.12
N ILE A 12 26.02 19.95 -20.17
CA ILE A 12 25.53 19.05 -21.23
C ILE A 12 25.35 17.61 -20.70
N ILE A 13 26.27 17.13 -19.85
CA ILE A 13 26.17 15.79 -19.24
C ILE A 13 25.01 15.72 -18.23
N MET A 14 24.80 16.77 -17.43
CA MET A 14 23.63 16.87 -16.53
C MET A 14 22.30 16.89 -17.30
N LEU A 15 22.27 17.49 -18.50
CA LEU A 15 21.08 17.52 -19.36
C LEU A 15 20.73 16.16 -19.97
N GLN A 16 21.71 15.28 -20.17
CA GLN A 16 21.48 13.94 -20.74
C GLN A 16 20.95 12.94 -19.70
N ILE A 17 21.29 13.10 -18.42
CA ILE A 17 20.77 12.23 -17.34
C ILE A 17 19.30 12.54 -17.02
N ALA A 18 18.84 13.77 -17.30
CA ALA A 18 17.43 14.15 -17.17
C ALA A 18 16.53 13.56 -18.27
N CYS A 19 17.12 12.98 -19.33
CA CYS A 19 16.36 12.41 -20.42
C CYS A 19 15.95 10.97 -20.09
N SER A 20 14.79 10.86 -19.46
CA SER A 20 13.84 9.78 -19.77
C SER A 20 14.30 8.35 -19.47
N SER A 21 14.40 8.01 -18.18
CA SER A 21 13.93 6.68 -17.77
C SER A 21 12.41 6.63 -18.00
N LYS A 22 11.98 6.50 -19.26
CA LYS A 22 10.66 5.99 -19.57
C LYS A 22 10.65 4.58 -19.02
N ARG A 23 10.13 4.40 -17.79
CA ARG A 23 9.93 3.07 -17.23
C ARG A 23 9.23 2.26 -18.32
N GLN A 24 9.84 1.16 -18.74
CA GLN A 24 9.25 0.34 -19.78
C GLN A 24 7.95 -0.23 -19.20
N LEU A 25 6.82 -0.03 -19.90
CA LEU A 25 5.53 -0.58 -19.46
C LEU A 25 5.72 -2.05 -19.08
N PRO A 26 5.15 -2.52 -17.95
CA PRO A 26 5.12 -3.94 -17.62
C PRO A 26 4.61 -4.68 -18.85
N LYS A 27 5.42 -5.60 -19.38
CA LYS A 27 5.11 -6.24 -20.68
C LYS A 27 4.25 -7.48 -20.50
N SER A 28 4.26 -8.04 -19.30
CA SER A 28 3.57 -9.26 -18.95
C SER A 28 2.82 -9.13 -17.62
N GLU A 29 1.88 -10.03 -17.40
CA GLU A 29 1.19 -10.15 -16.11
C GLU A 29 2.17 -10.57 -15.00
N GLN A 30 3.19 -11.37 -15.33
CA GLN A 30 4.27 -11.73 -14.39
C GLN A 30 5.04 -10.49 -13.92
N ASP A 31 5.31 -9.52 -14.80
CA ASP A 31 5.94 -8.26 -14.41
C ASP A 31 5.06 -7.48 -13.43
N LEU A 32 3.75 -7.44 -13.67
CA LEU A 32 2.79 -6.79 -12.77
C LEU A 32 2.77 -7.48 -11.39
N PHE A 33 2.77 -8.81 -11.34
CA PHE A 33 2.82 -9.55 -10.08
C PHE A 33 4.11 -9.28 -9.30
N ALA A 34 5.25 -9.18 -9.98
CA ALA A 34 6.51 -8.85 -9.33
C ALA A 34 6.49 -7.45 -8.71
N ILE A 35 5.93 -6.46 -9.41
CA ILE A 35 5.78 -5.09 -8.89
C ILE A 35 4.80 -5.06 -7.71
N ILE A 36 3.66 -5.76 -7.79
CA ILE A 36 2.72 -5.88 -6.67
C ILE A 36 3.38 -6.51 -5.46
N GLU A 37 4.19 -7.55 -5.65
CA GLU A 37 4.93 -8.22 -4.58
C GLU A 37 5.95 -7.27 -3.94
N GLU A 38 6.68 -6.49 -4.74
CA GLU A 38 7.62 -5.48 -4.25
C GLU A 38 6.93 -4.38 -3.44
N ASP A 39 5.89 -3.76 -4.01
CA ASP A 39 5.16 -2.66 -3.37
C ASP A 39 4.42 -3.13 -2.10
N SER A 40 3.85 -4.34 -2.10
CA SER A 40 3.16 -4.89 -0.92
C SER A 40 4.14 -5.26 0.19
N LYS A 41 5.35 -5.72 -0.13
CA LYS A 41 6.43 -5.90 0.86
C LYS A 41 6.85 -4.57 1.47
N ALA A 42 7.05 -3.53 0.64
CA ALA A 42 7.39 -2.20 1.13
C ALA A 42 6.28 -1.62 2.03
N TYR A 43 5.02 -1.87 1.71
CA TYR A 43 3.89 -1.52 2.56
C TYR A 43 3.87 -2.30 3.88
N ALA A 44 4.10 -3.63 3.84
CA ALA A 44 4.26 -4.47 5.04
C ALA A 44 5.38 -3.95 5.95
N GLU A 45 6.53 -3.61 5.38
CA GLU A 45 7.67 -3.05 6.11
C GLU A 45 7.31 -1.75 6.84
N GLY A 46 6.44 -0.92 6.24
CA GLY A 46 5.92 0.28 6.89
C GLY A 46 5.24 -0.03 8.22
N PHE A 47 4.41 -1.07 8.27
CA PHE A 47 3.77 -1.52 9.52
C PHE A 47 4.78 -2.17 10.49
N LEU A 48 5.62 -3.08 10.01
CA LEU A 48 6.61 -3.77 10.85
C LEU A 48 7.60 -2.80 11.52
N LYS A 49 8.04 -1.77 10.79
CA LYS A 49 8.94 -0.73 11.29
C LYS A 49 8.19 0.43 11.96
N GLN A 50 6.85 0.41 11.92
CA GLN A 50 5.98 1.48 12.36
C GLN A 50 6.36 2.84 11.71
N ASP A 51 6.76 2.78 10.44
CA ASP A 51 7.09 3.93 9.60
C ASP A 51 5.82 4.47 8.94
N ALA A 52 5.25 5.48 9.61
CA ALA A 52 4.05 6.17 9.13
C ALA A 52 4.21 6.77 7.72
N ASN A 53 5.42 7.16 7.30
CA ASN A 53 5.61 7.71 5.96
C ASN A 53 5.45 6.64 4.89
N LEU A 54 6.02 5.45 5.11
CA LEU A 54 5.87 4.32 4.19
C LEU A 54 4.41 3.86 4.13
N ILE A 55 3.74 3.75 5.29
CA ILE A 55 2.32 3.39 5.35
C ILE A 55 1.49 4.37 4.50
N VAL A 56 1.63 5.68 4.74
CA VAL A 56 0.89 6.70 3.99
C VAL A 56 1.27 6.72 2.51
N HIS A 57 2.56 6.52 2.18
CA HIS A 57 3.04 6.50 0.79
C HIS A 57 2.33 5.42 -0.03
N TYR A 58 2.14 4.24 0.56
CA TYR A 58 1.54 3.09 -0.12
C TYR A 58 0.02 2.99 0.09
N THR A 59 -0.59 3.84 0.91
CA THR A 59 -2.06 3.86 1.08
C THR A 59 -2.74 4.45 -0.16
N ASN A 60 -3.94 3.94 -0.49
CA ASN A 60 -4.78 4.46 -1.57
C ASN A 60 -4.99 5.98 -1.46
N GLU A 61 -4.68 6.71 -2.53
CA GLU A 61 -4.67 8.17 -2.54
C GLU A 61 -6.03 8.79 -2.25
N ALA A 62 -7.12 8.21 -2.76
CA ALA A 62 -8.48 8.72 -2.52
C ALA A 62 -8.87 8.57 -1.04
N PHE A 63 -8.46 7.47 -0.40
CA PHE A 63 -8.62 7.30 1.04
C PHE A 63 -7.79 8.31 1.84
N VAL A 64 -6.53 8.55 1.45
CA VAL A 64 -5.69 9.57 2.08
C VAL A 64 -6.32 10.97 1.96
N LEU A 65 -6.90 11.30 0.80
CA LEU A 65 -7.60 12.57 0.59
C LEU A 65 -8.86 12.68 1.48
N ASP A 66 -9.65 11.61 1.58
CA ASP A 66 -10.83 11.55 2.44
C ASP A 66 -10.49 11.72 3.93
N LYS A 67 -9.30 11.27 4.34
CA LYS A 67 -8.71 11.50 5.68
C LYS A 67 -8.18 12.93 5.91
N GLY A 68 -8.45 13.87 5.01
CA GLY A 68 -7.99 15.25 5.08
C GLY A 68 -6.64 15.51 4.41
N GLY A 69 -6.20 14.59 3.55
CA GLY A 69 -4.96 14.69 2.79
C GLY A 69 -3.75 14.10 3.51
N LYS A 70 -2.61 14.12 2.81
CA LYS A 70 -1.37 13.44 3.21
C LYS A 70 -0.89 13.84 4.61
N ASP A 71 -0.87 15.13 4.92
CA ASP A 71 -0.33 15.62 6.20
C ASP A 71 -1.24 15.28 7.39
N ALA A 72 -2.56 15.32 7.18
CA ALA A 72 -3.53 14.94 8.20
C ALA A 72 -3.43 13.45 8.50
N TYR A 73 -3.44 12.62 7.45
CA TYR A 73 -3.34 11.18 7.60
C TYR A 73 -1.97 10.72 8.12
N LEU A 74 -0.88 11.40 7.75
CA LEU A 74 0.44 11.14 8.33
C LEU A 74 0.47 11.41 9.84
N LYS A 75 -0.16 12.50 10.30
CA LYS A 75 -0.27 12.78 11.74
C LYS A 75 -1.10 11.72 12.47
N GLU A 76 -2.18 11.25 11.86
CA GLU A 76 -3.00 10.14 12.35
C GLU A 76 -2.13 8.88 12.51
N MET A 77 -1.45 8.44 11.45
CA MET A 77 -0.58 7.25 11.49
C MET A 77 0.59 7.39 12.46
N GLN A 78 1.19 8.57 12.57
CA GLN A 78 2.23 8.80 13.58
C GLN A 78 1.70 8.69 15.01
N ARG A 79 0.47 9.14 15.26
CA ARG A 79 -0.18 8.95 16.56
C ARG A 79 -0.40 7.46 16.81
N ASP A 80 -0.98 6.75 15.85
CA ASP A 80 -1.30 5.33 16.00
C ASP A 80 -0.03 4.50 16.25
N CYS A 81 1.08 4.78 15.53
CA CYS A 81 2.39 4.18 15.80
C CYS A 81 2.88 4.46 17.23
N ARG A 82 2.70 5.68 17.76
CA ARG A 82 3.10 6.00 19.15
C ARG A 82 2.26 5.25 20.17
N GLU A 83 0.95 5.15 19.95
CA GLU A 83 0.04 4.42 20.83
C GLU A 83 0.36 2.92 20.84
N PHE A 84 0.64 2.35 19.67
CA PHE A 84 1.07 0.95 19.53
C PHE A 84 2.36 0.67 20.32
N LYS A 85 3.37 1.55 20.21
CA LYS A 85 4.59 1.48 21.04
C LYS A 85 4.30 1.61 22.54
N ALA A 86 3.42 2.55 22.92
CA ALA A 86 3.09 2.80 24.32
C ALA A 86 2.40 1.60 25.00
N ARG A 87 1.64 0.82 24.23
CA ARG A 87 1.04 -0.45 24.69
C ARG A 87 1.99 -1.65 24.65
N ASN A 88 3.22 -1.46 24.16
CA ASN A 88 4.17 -2.52 23.85
C ASN A 88 3.61 -3.56 22.84
N ASP A 89 2.68 -3.13 21.99
CA ASP A 89 2.18 -3.97 20.91
C ASP A 89 3.26 -4.12 19.83
N LYS A 90 3.32 -5.28 19.20
CA LYS A 90 4.27 -5.56 18.10
C LYS A 90 3.57 -6.31 16.97
N ILE A 91 3.83 -5.85 15.76
CA ILE A 91 3.54 -6.62 14.55
C ILE A 91 4.76 -7.51 14.34
N LEU A 92 4.58 -8.82 14.43
CA LEU A 92 5.66 -9.80 14.36
C LEU A 92 6.01 -10.12 12.92
N ASP A 93 4.99 -10.31 12.09
CA ASP A 93 5.12 -10.57 10.67
C ASP A 93 3.86 -10.13 9.90
N ILE A 94 4.05 -9.81 8.63
CA ILE A 94 3.00 -9.53 7.65
C ILE A 94 3.43 -10.17 6.33
N ALA A 95 2.50 -10.87 5.70
CA ALA A 95 2.64 -11.43 4.36
C ALA A 95 1.42 -11.11 3.53
N PHE A 96 1.64 -10.97 2.22
CA PHE A 96 0.59 -10.80 1.23
C PHE A 96 0.55 -12.03 0.32
N SER A 97 -0.64 -12.50 -0.02
CA SER A 97 -0.82 -13.51 -1.07
C SER A 97 -0.45 -12.91 -2.42
N LYS A 98 -0.20 -13.80 -3.39
CA LYS A 98 -0.26 -13.40 -4.79
C LYS A 98 -1.69 -13.00 -5.15
N PRO A 99 -1.88 -12.05 -6.07
CA PRO A 99 -3.20 -11.79 -6.63
C PRO A 99 -3.64 -12.99 -7.49
N ASP A 100 -4.92 -13.34 -7.42
CA ASP A 100 -5.48 -14.38 -8.30
C ASP A 100 -5.67 -13.87 -9.74
N SER A 101 -6.02 -12.59 -9.88
CA SER A 101 -6.17 -11.92 -11.17
C SER A 101 -5.98 -10.41 -11.04
N ILE A 102 -5.56 -9.77 -12.13
CA ILE A 102 -5.58 -8.32 -12.26
C ILE A 102 -6.71 -7.93 -13.21
N MET A 103 -7.63 -7.11 -12.72
CA MET A 103 -8.73 -6.58 -13.51
C MET A 103 -8.48 -5.14 -13.88
N ARG A 104 -8.98 -4.74 -15.04
CA ARG A 104 -9.12 -3.32 -15.39
C ARG A 104 -10.51 -2.86 -15.02
N ILE A 105 -10.60 -1.82 -14.21
CA ILE A 105 -11.84 -1.11 -13.92
C ILE A 105 -11.64 0.34 -14.38
N GLU A 106 -12.41 0.80 -15.35
CA GLU A 106 -12.19 2.10 -15.99
C GLU A 106 -10.72 2.25 -16.48
N ASN A 107 -9.99 3.25 -15.97
CA ASN A 107 -8.63 3.59 -16.35
C ASN A 107 -7.57 3.08 -15.36
N ARG A 108 -7.93 2.19 -14.43
CA ARG A 108 -7.04 1.66 -13.38
C ARG A 108 -6.95 0.13 -13.42
N LEU A 109 -5.81 -0.39 -12.97
CA LEU A 109 -5.62 -1.79 -12.67
C LEU A 109 -5.94 -2.04 -11.20
N VAL A 110 -6.59 -3.16 -10.90
CA VAL A 110 -7.03 -3.51 -9.56
C VAL A 110 -6.95 -5.01 -9.34
N CYS A 111 -6.53 -5.40 -8.15
CA CYS A 111 -6.54 -6.78 -7.69
C CYS A 111 -6.77 -6.82 -6.18
N VAL A 112 -7.07 -8.00 -5.65
CA VAL A 112 -7.23 -8.22 -4.22
C VAL A 112 -6.10 -9.15 -3.76
N LEU A 113 -5.53 -8.80 -2.61
CA LEU A 113 -4.52 -9.58 -1.92
C LEU A 113 -5.09 -10.01 -0.57
N LYS A 114 -4.76 -11.22 -0.14
CA LYS A 114 -4.97 -11.65 1.24
C LYS A 114 -3.75 -11.21 2.05
N LEU A 115 -3.96 -10.41 3.09
CA LEU A 115 -2.98 -10.10 4.13
C LEU A 115 -3.12 -11.15 5.24
N THR A 116 -2.01 -11.76 5.61
CA THR A 116 -1.88 -12.60 6.80
C THR A 116 -0.72 -12.13 7.66
N GLY A 117 -0.76 -12.35 8.96
CA GLY A 117 0.36 -11.98 9.84
C GLY A 117 0.09 -12.32 11.29
N HIS A 118 0.96 -11.87 12.17
CA HIS A 118 0.77 -12.02 13.61
C HIS A 118 1.05 -10.71 14.36
N GLU A 119 0.25 -10.46 15.39
CA GLU A 119 0.39 -9.34 16.31
C GLU A 119 0.47 -9.85 17.75
N SER A 120 1.36 -9.27 18.56
CA SER A 120 1.40 -9.50 20.00
C SER A 120 0.94 -8.25 20.75
N PHE A 121 0.09 -8.43 21.77
CA PHE A 121 -0.40 -7.32 22.60
C PHE A 121 0.27 -7.34 23.98
N GLY A 122 0.68 -6.16 24.46
CA GLY A 122 1.18 -5.98 25.82
C GLY A 122 2.58 -6.54 26.11
N LEU A 123 2.93 -6.61 27.39
CA LEU A 123 4.29 -6.94 27.87
C LEU A 123 4.60 -8.44 27.93
N THR A 124 3.59 -9.32 27.90
CA THR A 124 3.80 -10.74 28.17
C THR A 124 4.36 -11.51 26.99
N GLY A 125 4.33 -10.99 25.75
CA GLY A 125 5.01 -11.54 24.58
C GLY A 125 4.61 -12.96 24.12
N ASP A 126 3.92 -13.72 24.98
CA ASP A 126 3.61 -15.13 24.83
C ASP A 126 2.29 -15.37 24.07
N GLN A 127 1.51 -14.30 23.85
CA GLN A 127 0.27 -14.36 23.07
C GLN A 127 0.43 -13.57 21.79
N SER A 128 0.39 -14.27 20.66
CA SER A 128 0.21 -13.70 19.35
C SER A 128 -1.18 -14.04 18.80
N TYR A 129 -1.71 -13.13 18.00
CA TYR A 129 -2.99 -13.25 17.33
C TYR A 129 -2.75 -13.23 15.83
N GLU A 130 -3.35 -14.18 15.12
CA GLU A 130 -3.31 -14.20 13.66
C GLU A 130 -4.21 -13.07 13.13
N ILE A 131 -3.66 -12.24 12.26
CA ILE A 131 -4.41 -11.26 11.47
C ILE A 131 -4.66 -11.83 10.08
N SER A 132 -5.89 -11.70 9.58
CA SER A 132 -6.27 -12.19 8.26
C SER A 132 -7.30 -11.27 7.60
N ASN A 133 -6.86 -10.47 6.63
CA ASN A 133 -7.65 -9.42 6.00
C ASN A 133 -7.55 -9.45 4.48
N ALA A 134 -8.57 -8.95 3.80
CA ALA A 134 -8.48 -8.65 2.37
C ALA A 134 -8.01 -7.20 2.16
N ILE A 135 -7.10 -7.00 1.23
CA ILE A 135 -6.58 -5.70 0.82
C ILE A 135 -6.84 -5.53 -0.67
N LEU A 136 -7.41 -4.39 -1.05
CA LEU A 136 -7.54 -3.98 -2.44
C LEU A 136 -6.26 -3.25 -2.84
N ALA A 137 -5.60 -3.72 -3.88
CA ALA A 137 -4.48 -3.04 -4.51
C ALA A 137 -4.96 -2.39 -5.81
N ASN A 138 -4.57 -1.14 -6.06
CA ASN A 138 -4.88 -0.45 -7.29
C ASN A 138 -3.67 0.32 -7.85
N SER A 139 -3.59 0.37 -9.17
CA SER A 139 -2.61 1.16 -9.90
C SER A 139 -3.30 2.11 -10.88
N ASN A 140 -2.94 3.40 -10.77
CA ASN A 140 -3.42 4.47 -11.65
C ASN A 140 -2.41 4.79 -12.76
N ASP A 141 -1.26 4.13 -12.78
CA ASP A 141 -0.14 4.38 -13.71
C ASP A 141 0.14 3.17 -14.61
N SER A 142 -0.86 2.33 -14.90
CA SER A 142 -0.70 1.11 -15.71
C SER A 142 0.23 0.06 -15.12
N GLY A 143 0.37 0.02 -13.79
CA GLY A 143 1.05 -1.03 -13.05
C GLY A 143 2.49 -0.73 -12.66
N TYR A 144 2.96 0.52 -12.79
CA TYR A 144 4.32 0.90 -12.34
C TYR A 144 4.41 1.12 -10.83
N SER A 145 3.28 1.42 -10.19
CA SER A 145 3.16 1.49 -8.74
C SER A 145 1.76 1.08 -8.29
N TRP A 146 1.69 0.48 -7.12
CA TRP A 146 0.46 0.02 -6.50
C TRP A 146 0.23 0.69 -5.16
N LYS A 147 -1.04 1.03 -4.91
CA LYS A 147 -1.52 1.57 -3.65
C LYS A 147 -2.53 0.60 -3.04
N PHE A 148 -2.61 0.59 -1.72
CA PHE A 148 -3.32 -0.43 -0.96
C PHE A 148 -4.42 0.19 -0.10
N LEU A 149 -5.55 -0.50 -0.02
CA LEU A 149 -6.69 -0.16 0.82
C LEU A 149 -7.12 -1.40 1.59
N GLY A 150 -7.02 -1.36 2.93
CA GLY A 150 -7.58 -2.41 3.77
C GLY A 150 -9.11 -2.43 3.64
N LEU A 151 -9.70 -3.60 3.43
CA LEU A 151 -11.15 -3.76 3.25
C LEU A 151 -11.89 -4.04 4.56
N PHE A 152 -11.16 -4.26 5.66
CA PHE A 152 -11.75 -4.57 6.95
C PHE A 152 -12.62 -3.42 7.46
N GLY A 153 -13.87 -3.74 7.82
CA GLY A 153 -14.82 -2.77 8.37
C GLY A 153 -15.35 -1.72 7.40
N LEU A 154 -14.98 -1.77 6.11
CA LEU A 154 -15.53 -0.89 5.08
C LEU A 154 -16.73 -1.54 4.40
N GLU A 155 -17.80 -0.78 4.21
CA GLU A 155 -18.92 -1.20 3.37
C GLU A 155 -18.59 -1.00 1.89
N GLU A 156 -19.20 -1.80 1.02
CA GLU A 156 -18.96 -1.77 -0.42
C GLU A 156 -19.13 -0.36 -1.01
N ASP A 157 -20.15 0.38 -0.58
CA ASP A 157 -20.42 1.74 -1.06
C ASP A 157 -19.32 2.73 -0.66
N LYS A 158 -18.67 2.53 0.49
CA LYS A 158 -17.48 3.32 0.87
C LYS A 158 -16.30 2.95 -0.01
N ILE A 159 -16.10 1.66 -0.29
CA ILE A 159 -14.99 1.23 -1.16
C ILE A 159 -15.18 1.78 -2.58
N LYS A 160 -16.41 1.82 -3.10
CA LYS A 160 -16.75 2.42 -4.40
C LYS A 160 -16.41 3.91 -4.50
N ALA A 161 -16.40 4.65 -3.39
CA ALA A 161 -15.96 6.04 -3.39
C ALA A 161 -14.45 6.18 -3.72
N TYR A 162 -13.64 5.17 -3.36
CA TYR A 162 -12.20 5.16 -3.63
C TYR A 162 -11.86 4.42 -4.94
N VAL A 163 -12.61 3.35 -5.24
CA VAL A 163 -12.46 2.52 -6.43
C VAL A 163 -13.85 2.29 -7.07
N PRO A 164 -14.30 3.22 -7.94
CA PRO A 164 -15.56 3.10 -8.66
C PRO A 164 -15.65 1.76 -9.39
N GLY A 165 -16.81 1.11 -9.34
CA GLY A 165 -17.02 -0.20 -9.95
C GLY A 165 -16.51 -1.40 -9.13
N PHE A 166 -15.97 -1.19 -7.92
CA PHE A 166 -15.72 -2.29 -6.98
C PHE A 166 -17.02 -3.00 -6.58
N SER A 167 -16.95 -4.32 -6.39
CA SER A 167 -17.98 -5.12 -5.72
C SER A 167 -17.36 -6.38 -5.12
N TYR A 168 -17.74 -6.79 -3.91
CA TYR A 168 -17.17 -7.98 -3.28
C TYR A 168 -17.36 -9.25 -4.13
N GLN A 169 -18.54 -9.39 -4.74
CA GLN A 169 -18.88 -10.52 -5.62
C GLN A 169 -17.92 -10.65 -6.80
N ARG A 170 -17.55 -9.54 -7.45
CA ARG A 170 -16.64 -9.54 -8.61
C ARG A 170 -15.23 -10.03 -8.23
N PHE A 171 -14.80 -9.76 -7.00
CA PHE A 171 -13.49 -10.17 -6.52
C PHE A 171 -13.53 -11.51 -5.75
N GLY A 172 -14.68 -12.21 -5.72
CA GLY A 172 -14.81 -13.47 -5.00
C GLY A 172 -14.56 -13.36 -3.48
N ILE A 173 -14.67 -12.16 -2.91
CA ILE A 173 -14.49 -11.94 -1.48
C ILE A 173 -15.83 -12.21 -0.79
N GLU A 174 -15.86 -13.18 0.12
CA GLU A 174 -17.01 -13.36 1.00
C GLU A 174 -17.14 -12.15 1.92
N LYS A 175 -18.32 -11.52 1.96
CA LYS A 175 -18.60 -10.45 2.92
C LYS A 175 -18.55 -11.06 4.32
N LYS A 176 -17.45 -10.86 5.04
CA LYS A 176 -17.42 -11.17 6.47
C LYS A 176 -18.43 -10.25 7.15
N VAL A 177 -19.57 -10.82 7.53
CA VAL A 177 -20.48 -10.19 8.48
C VAL A 177 -19.65 -9.88 9.72
N LYS A 178 -19.75 -8.68 10.30
CA LYS A 178 -19.04 -8.33 11.53
C LYS A 178 -19.34 -9.40 12.58
N GLU A 179 -18.43 -10.35 12.75
CA GLU A 179 -18.38 -11.17 13.94
C GLU A 179 -17.97 -10.20 15.05
N LYS A 180 -18.87 -10.08 16.03
CA LYS A 180 -18.66 -9.29 17.23
C LYS A 180 -17.31 -9.69 17.79
N GLN A 181 -16.32 -8.80 17.74
CA GLN A 181 -15.01 -9.13 18.24
C GLN A 181 -15.14 -9.42 19.74
N PRO A 182 -14.28 -10.25 20.34
CA PRO A 182 -14.34 -10.55 21.78
C PRO A 182 -14.27 -9.30 22.68
N TRP A 183 -13.86 -8.17 22.11
CA TRP A 183 -13.68 -6.87 22.74
C TRP A 183 -14.69 -5.78 22.28
N ASP A 184 -15.71 -6.13 21.47
CA ASP A 184 -16.87 -5.26 21.16
C ASP A 184 -18.05 -5.49 22.13
#